data_AF-A0A9D6C1J6-F1
#
_entry.id   AF-A0A9D6C1J6-F1
#
_cell.length_a   1.000
_cell.length_b   1.000
_cell.length_c   1.000
_cell.angle_alpha   90.00
_cell.angle_beta   90.00
_cell.angle_gamma   90.00
#
_symmetry.space_group_name_H-M   'P 1'
#
loop_
_entity.id
_entity.type
_entity.pdbx_description
1 polymer ?
#
loop_
_entity_poly.entity_id
_entity_poly.type
_entity_poly.pdbx_seq_one_letter_code
_entity_poly.pdbx_strand_id
1 'polypeptide(L)'
;MRHYEVVFIVHPDQGEQVPAMIERYRNIVTMKNGQIHRLEDWGRRQLAYLIQKVHKAHYVLMNIECDQETLDELDHAFKFNDAILRHLTIKMNGPVTEPSAMMRKDRPETRLQAEEAIELNI
;
A
#
# COMPACT_ATOMS: atom_id res chain seq x y z
N MET A 1 -12.64 -15.31 -10.94
CA MET A 1 -11.31 -14.69 -10.74
C MET A 1 -10.87 -14.98 -9.32
N ARG A 2 -9.61 -14.69 -8.95
CA ARG A 2 -9.10 -14.94 -7.59
C ARG A 2 -8.90 -13.61 -6.89
N HIS A 3 -9.06 -13.60 -5.56
CA HIS A 3 -8.81 -12.43 -4.75
C HIS A 3 -7.37 -12.44 -4.23
N TYR A 4 -6.71 -11.29 -4.30
CA TYR A 4 -5.36 -11.09 -3.80
C TYR A 4 -5.30 -9.82 -2.98
N GLU A 5 -4.49 -9.87 -1.93
CA GLU A 5 -4.05 -8.70 -1.19
C GLU A 5 -2.59 -8.44 -1.53
N VAL A 6 -2.32 -7.26 -2.07
CA VAL A 6 -0.98 -6.83 -2.47
C VAL A 6 -0.58 -5.66 -1.60
N VAL A 7 0.53 -5.82 -0.89
CA VAL A 7 1.17 -4.74 -0.13
C VAL A 7 2.53 -4.49 -0.74
N PHE A 8 2.85 -3.24 -1.03
CA PHE A 8 4.18 -2.85 -1.48
C PHE A 8 4.66 -1.60 -0.77
N ILE A 9 5.98 -1.50 -0.66
CA ILE A 9 6.67 -0.36 -0.07
C ILE A 9 7.52 0.35 -1.10
N VAL A 10 7.39 1.67 -1.15
CA VAL A 10 8.08 2.54 -2.08
C VAL A 10 9.17 3.34 -1.35
N HIS A 11 10.27 3.58 -2.04
CA HIS A 11 11.35 4.44 -1.57
C HIS A 11 10.81 5.84 -1.22
N PRO A 12 11.19 6.44 -0.07
CA PRO A 12 10.62 7.71 0.40
C PRO A 12 10.83 8.88 -0.59
N ASP A 13 11.95 8.88 -1.32
CA ASP A 13 12.27 9.89 -2.34
C ASP A 13 11.28 9.90 -3.51
N GLN A 14 10.64 8.76 -3.80
CA GLN A 14 9.64 8.64 -4.86
C GLN A 14 8.21 8.87 -4.34
N GLY A 15 8.04 9.38 -3.11
CA GLY A 15 6.73 9.55 -2.48
C GLY A 15 5.73 10.38 -3.30
N GLU A 16 6.18 11.43 -4.00
CA GLU A 16 5.31 12.25 -4.86
C GLU A 16 4.83 11.51 -6.11
N GLN A 17 5.55 10.47 -6.54
CA GLN A 17 5.21 9.68 -7.71
C GLN A 17 4.28 8.50 -7.39
N VAL A 18 4.04 8.22 -6.10
CA VAL A 18 3.21 7.11 -5.64
C VAL A 18 1.78 7.16 -6.23
N PRO A 19 1.07 8.30 -6.25
CA PRO A 19 -0.27 8.34 -6.83
C PRO A 19 -0.29 7.95 -8.31
N ALA A 20 0.71 8.42 -9.08
CA ALA A 20 0.84 8.07 -10.50
C ALA A 20 1.20 6.59 -10.70
N MET A 21 2.00 6.00 -9.80
CA MET A 21 2.31 4.56 -9.82
C MET A 21 1.05 3.72 -9.56
N ILE A 22 0.28 4.10 -8.53
CA ILE A 22 -0.97 3.44 -8.18
C ILE A 22 -1.93 3.45 -9.37
N GLU A 23 -2.07 4.58 -10.06
CA GLU A 23 -2.96 4.67 -11.23
C GLU A 23 -2.50 3.76 -12.37
N ARG A 24 -1.19 3.64 -12.62
CA ARG A 24 -0.66 2.70 -13.62
C ARG A 24 -1.01 1.26 -13.28
N TYR A 25 -0.81 0.84 -12.03
CA TYR A 25 -1.13 -0.52 -11.59
C TYR A 25 -2.63 -0.78 -11.61
N ARG A 26 -3.44 0.22 -11.28
CA ARG A 26 -4.90 0.16 -11.43
C ARG A 26 -5.29 -0.10 -12.88
N ASN A 27 -4.69 0.61 -13.83
CA ASN A 27 -4.98 0.45 -15.24
C ASN A 27 -4.63 -0.95 -15.76
N ILE A 28 -3.53 -1.55 -15.31
CA ILE A 28 -3.17 -2.94 -15.67
C ILE A 28 -4.29 -3.91 -15.24
N VAL A 29 -4.79 -3.74 -14.01
CA VAL A 29 -5.88 -4.58 -13.48
C VAL A 29 -7.18 -4.37 -14.22
N THR A 30 -7.58 -3.12 -14.47
CA THR A 30 -8.86 -2.80 -15.11
C THR A 30 -8.89 -3.15 -16.60
N MET A 31 -7.76 -3.01 -17.32
CA MET A 31 -7.66 -3.40 -18.73
C MET A 31 -7.90 -4.89 -18.96
N LYS A 32 -7.50 -5.74 -18.00
CA LYS A 32 -7.72 -7.19 -18.05
C LYS A 32 -8.99 -7.63 -17.31
N ASN A 33 -9.96 -6.73 -17.20
CA ASN A 33 -11.28 -7.01 -16.63
C ASN A 33 -11.26 -7.40 -15.13
N GLY A 34 -10.16 -7.09 -14.44
CA GLY A 34 -10.03 -7.25 -12.99
C GLY A 34 -10.70 -6.10 -12.22
N GLN A 35 -10.99 -6.34 -10.95
CA GLN A 35 -11.63 -5.36 -10.07
C GLN A 35 -10.73 -5.01 -8.89
N ILE A 36 -10.80 -3.76 -8.45
CA ILE A 36 -10.09 -3.30 -7.25
C ILE A 36 -11.15 -3.04 -6.18
N HIS A 37 -11.11 -3.85 -5.13
CA HIS A 37 -12.07 -3.80 -4.03
C HIS A 37 -11.71 -2.74 -3.00
N ARG A 38 -10.41 -2.58 -2.77
CA ARG A 38 -9.87 -1.68 -1.74
C ARG A 38 -8.52 -1.15 -2.20
N LEU A 39 -8.30 0.13 -2.01
CA LEU A 39 -7.02 0.79 -2.20
C LEU A 39 -6.80 1.71 -1.00
N GLU A 40 -5.69 1.48 -0.29
CA GLU A 40 -5.31 2.29 0.86
C GLU A 40 -3.88 2.77 0.71
N ASP A 41 -3.71 4.06 0.91
CA ASP A 41 -2.41 4.69 1.10
C ASP A 41 -2.19 4.88 2.61
N TRP A 42 -1.18 4.20 3.17
CA TRP A 42 -0.85 4.27 4.60
C TRP A 42 0.23 5.32 4.90
N GLY A 43 0.66 6.07 3.89
CA GLY A 43 1.66 7.11 4.01
C GLY A 43 3.06 6.58 4.32
N ARG A 44 3.91 7.50 4.79
CA ARG A 44 5.30 7.22 5.16
C ARG A 44 5.37 6.68 6.59
N ARG A 45 5.97 5.51 6.76
CA ARG A 45 6.13 4.84 8.07
C ARG A 45 7.58 4.43 8.29
N GLN A 46 7.98 4.42 9.57
CA GLN A 46 9.32 3.98 9.97
C GLN A 46 9.43 2.45 9.89
N LEU A 47 10.50 1.98 9.26
CA LEU A 47 10.82 0.56 9.18
C LEU A 47 11.47 0.08 10.48
N ALA A 48 11.22 -1.18 10.85
CA ALA A 48 11.86 -1.80 12.02
C ALA A 48 13.38 -1.97 11.84
N TYR A 49 13.84 -2.10 10.60
CA TYR A 49 15.25 -2.23 10.22
C TYR A 49 15.49 -1.62 8.84
N LEU A 50 16.76 -1.37 8.51
CA LEU A 50 17.14 -0.76 7.25
C LEU A 50 16.91 -1.70 6.07
N ILE A 51 16.19 -1.24 5.05
CA ILE A 51 16.07 -1.92 3.74
C ILE A 51 16.78 -1.03 2.73
N GLN A 52 17.81 -1.53 2.05
CA GLN A 52 18.62 -0.73 1.11
C GLN A 52 19.10 0.62 1.68
N LYS A 53 19.49 0.64 2.97
CA LYS A 53 19.91 1.84 3.73
C LYS A 53 18.81 2.88 4.00
N VAL A 54 17.54 2.51 3.80
CA VAL A 54 16.37 3.35 4.07
C VAL A 54 15.71 2.95 5.39
N HIS A 55 15.31 3.93 6.19
CA HIS A 55 14.66 3.74 7.49
C HIS A 55 13.16 4.13 7.49
N LYS A 56 12.66 4.77 6.43
CA LYS A 56 11.25 5.14 6.24
C LYS A 56 10.81 4.74 4.84
N ALA A 57 9.64 4.15 4.70
CA ALA A 57 9.09 3.81 3.39
C ALA A 57 7.62 4.23 3.30
N HIS A 58 7.15 4.42 2.07
CA HIS A 58 5.75 4.71 1.80
C HIS A 58 4.99 3.41 1.56
N TYR A 59 3.92 3.17 2.31
CA TYR A 59 3.19 1.92 2.27
C TYR A 59 1.89 2.07 1.48
N VAL A 60 1.65 1.13 0.57
CA VAL A 60 0.41 1.04 -0.19
C VAL A 60 -0.14 -0.37 -0.10
N LEU A 61 -1.44 -0.45 0.11
CA LEU A 61 -2.22 -1.68 0.14
C LEU A 61 -3.25 -1.65 -1.00
N MET A 62 -3.35 -2.76 -1.71
CA MET A 62 -4.33 -2.95 -2.78
C MET A 62 -4.97 -4.33 -2.68
N ASN A 63 -6.29 -4.36 -2.63
CA ASN A 63 -7.06 -5.60 -2.76
C ASN A 63 -7.62 -5.69 -4.16
N ILE A 64 -7.19 -6.72 -4.88
CA ILE A 64 -7.54 -6.92 -6.27
C ILE A 64 -8.25 -8.26 -6.44
N GLU A 65 -9.13 -8.29 -7.42
CA GLU A 65 -9.67 -9.50 -8.00
C GLU A 65 -9.20 -9.56 -9.45
N CYS A 66 -8.37 -10.55 -9.76
CA CYS A 66 -7.84 -10.73 -11.10
C CYS A 66 -7.61 -12.21 -11.40
N ASP A 67 -7.33 -12.50 -12.66
CA ASP A 67 -6.80 -13.77 -13.12
C ASP A 67 -5.29 -13.89 -12.80
N GLN A 68 -4.71 -15.05 -13.08
CA GLN A 68 -3.30 -15.31 -12.76
C GLN A 68 -2.36 -14.53 -13.69
N GLU A 69 -2.70 -14.35 -14.96
CA GLU A 69 -1.83 -13.69 -15.94
C GLU A 69 -1.64 -12.21 -15.60
N THR A 70 -2.73 -11.53 -15.21
CA THR A 70 -2.67 -10.15 -14.71
C THR A 70 -1.83 -10.03 -13.44
N LEU A 71 -1.90 -11.02 -12.54
CA LEU A 71 -1.09 -11.02 -11.33
C LEU A 71 0.40 -11.15 -11.67
N ASP A 72 0.75 -12.05 -12.58
CA ASP A 72 2.14 -12.26 -13.00
C ASP A 72 2.70 -11.01 -13.71
N GLU A 73 1.88 -10.30 -14.48
CA GLU A 73 2.25 -9.01 -15.07
C GLU A 73 2.50 -7.92 -14.02
N LEU A 74 1.65 -7.84 -12.99
CA LEU A 74 1.86 -6.94 -11.84
C LEU A 74 3.15 -7.29 -11.09
N ASP A 75 3.39 -8.58 -10.84
CA ASP A 75 4.60 -9.05 -10.13
C ASP A 75 5.87 -8.69 -10.91
N HIS A 76 5.85 -8.85 -12.23
CA HIS A 76 6.93 -8.37 -13.10
C HIS A 76 7.08 -6.84 -13.00
N ALA A 77 5.99 -6.09 -13.09
CA ALA A 77 6.03 -4.62 -13.01
C ALA A 77 6.56 -4.11 -11.67
N PHE A 78 6.35 -4.84 -10.57
CA PHE A 78 6.96 -4.54 -9.28
C PHE A 78 8.45 -4.85 -9.26
N LYS A 79 8.85 -6.00 -9.80
CA LYS A 79 10.25 -6.45 -9.82
C LYS A 79 11.17 -5.55 -10.65
N PHE A 80 10.67 -4.97 -11.75
CA PHE A 80 11.45 -4.08 -12.62
C PHE A 80 11.40 -2.61 -12.23
N ASN A 81 10.64 -2.26 -11.19
CA ASN A 81 10.54 -0.89 -10.72
C ASN A 81 11.45 -0.69 -9.50
N ASP A 82 12.59 -0.03 -9.70
CA ASP A 82 13.57 0.27 -8.65
C ASP A 82 13.01 1.15 -7.52
N ALA A 83 11.89 1.85 -7.74
CA ALA A 83 11.22 2.61 -6.69
C ALA A 83 10.59 1.70 -5.62
N ILE A 84 10.28 0.44 -5.96
CA ILE A 84 9.65 -0.52 -5.06
C ILE A 84 10.73 -1.29 -4.32
N LEU A 85 10.77 -1.15 -3.00
CA LEU A 85 11.75 -1.80 -2.15
C LEU A 85 11.41 -3.27 -1.89
N ARG A 86 10.12 -3.54 -1.71
CA ARG A 86 9.58 -4.88 -1.44
C ARG A 86 8.08 -4.89 -1.69
N HIS A 87 7.58 -6.01 -2.16
CA HIS A 87 6.15 -6.30 -2.28
C HIS A 87 5.84 -7.67 -1.67
N LEU A 88 4.58 -7.86 -1.29
CA LEU A 88 4.04 -9.11 -0.79
C LEU A 88 2.64 -9.28 -1.37
N THR A 89 2.43 -10.41 -2.00
CA THR A 89 1.14 -10.81 -2.56
C THR A 89 0.62 -12.01 -1.78
N ILE A 90 -0.61 -11.90 -1.27
CA ILE A 90 -1.29 -12.95 -0.50
C ILE A 90 -2.58 -13.31 -1.22
N LYS A 91 -2.83 -14.62 -1.41
CA LYS A 91 -4.11 -15.10 -1.91
C LYS A 91 -5.16 -15.02 -0.80
N MET A 92 -6.29 -14.39 -1.11
CA MET A 92 -7.42 -14.23 -0.20
C MET A 92 -8.58 -15.15 -0.59
N ASN A 93 -9.39 -15.52 0.40
CA ASN A 93 -10.57 -16.36 0.19
C ASN A 93 -11.77 -15.57 -0.37
N GLY A 94 -11.78 -14.24 -0.25
CA GLY A 94 -12.87 -13.37 -0.69
C GLY A 94 -12.44 -11.90 -0.76
N PRO A 95 -13.33 -11.01 -1.21
CA PRO A 95 -13.07 -9.58 -1.28
C PRO A 95 -13.15 -8.97 0.12
N VAL A 96 -12.04 -8.38 0.59
CA VAL A 96 -12.04 -7.58 1.83
C VAL A 96 -12.17 -6.11 1.44
N THR A 97 -13.28 -5.49 1.82
CA THR A 97 -13.62 -4.09 1.53
C THR A 97 -13.52 -3.18 2.75
N GLU A 98 -13.47 -3.77 3.95
CA GLU A 98 -13.37 -3.02 5.20
C GLU A 98 -12.03 -2.31 5.35
N PRO A 99 -11.96 -1.15 6.04
CA PRO A 99 -10.70 -0.45 6.28
C PRO A 99 -9.71 -1.28 7.10
N SER A 100 -8.45 -1.29 6.68
CA SER A 100 -7.41 -2.00 7.43
C SER A 100 -7.19 -1.40 8.83
N ALA A 101 -6.62 -2.19 9.74
CA ALA A 101 -6.22 -1.71 11.05
C ALA A 101 -5.20 -0.57 10.98
N MET A 102 -4.40 -0.51 9.90
CA MET A 102 -3.38 0.51 9.68
C MET A 102 -4.00 1.86 9.32
N MET A 103 -5.04 1.87 8.48
CA MET A 103 -5.83 3.06 8.15
C MET A 103 -6.66 3.55 9.35
N ARG A 104 -7.16 2.63 10.18
CA ARG A 104 -7.92 2.98 11.40
C ARG A 104 -7.06 3.66 12.46
N LYS A 105 -5.78 3.29 12.60
CA LYS A 105 -4.86 3.90 13.58
C LYS A 105 -4.37 5.29 13.18
N ASP A 106 -4.31 5.58 11.88
CA ASP A 106 -3.96 6.91 11.34
C ASP A 106 -5.14 7.91 11.35
N ARG A 107 -6.32 7.53 11.90
CA ARG A 107 -7.36 8.51 12.17
C ARG A 107 -6.82 9.57 13.15
N PRO A 108 -7.14 10.86 12.93
CA PRO A 108 -6.60 11.99 13.67
C PRO A 108 -6.89 11.96 15.18
N GLU A 109 -7.74 11.05 15.67
CA GLU A 109 -8.00 10.86 17.11
C GLU A 109 -6.71 10.63 17.90
N THR A 110 -5.75 9.87 17.36
CA THR A 110 -4.47 9.61 18.06
C THR A 110 -3.55 10.84 18.09
N ARG A 111 -3.69 11.74 17.10
CA ARG A 111 -2.86 12.95 17.00
C ARG A 111 -3.43 14.10 17.83
N LEU A 112 -4.76 14.23 17.85
CA LEU A 112 -5.47 15.15 18.73
C LEU A 112 -5.25 14.81 20.20
N GLN A 113 -5.30 13.52 20.57
CA GLN A 113 -5.01 13.07 21.94
C GLN A 113 -3.56 13.32 22.36
N ALA A 114 -2.60 13.26 21.42
CA ALA A 114 -1.20 13.57 21.71
C ALA A 114 -0.96 15.08 21.85
N GLU A 115 -1.63 15.91 21.04
CA GLU A 115 -1.56 17.37 21.10
C GLU A 115 -2.26 17.93 22.37
N GLU A 116 -3.45 17.41 22.71
CA GLU A 116 -4.17 17.79 23.96
C GLU A 116 -3.40 17.40 25.23
N ALA A 117 -2.72 16.24 25.24
CA ALA A 117 -1.91 15.81 26.38
C ALA A 117 -0.64 16.66 26.60
N ILE A 118 -0.17 17.37 25.57
CA ILE A 118 0.98 18.28 25.66
C ILE A 118 0.53 19.65 26.20
N GLU A 119 -0.65 20.15 25.82
CA GLU A 119 -1.18 21.43 26.33
C GLU A 119 -1.64 21.38 27.79
N LEU A 120 -2.10 20.23 28.28
CA LEU A 120 -2.54 20.06 29.68
C LEU A 120 -1.39 19.92 30.71
N ASN A 121 -0.14 19.86 30.25
CA ASN A 121 1.05 19.69 31.10
C ASN A 121 1.96 20.93 31.13
N ILE A 122 1.45 22.10 30.73
CA ILE A 122 2.11 23.41 30.83
C ILE A 122 1.34 24.31 31.81
#